data_AF-A0AAD0KDH2-F1
#
_entry.id   AF-A0AAD0KDH2-F1
#
_cell.length_a   1.000
_cell.length_b   1.000
_cell.length_c   1.000
_cell.angle_alpha   90.00
_cell.angle_beta   90.00
_cell.angle_gamma   90.00
#
_symmetry.space_group_name_H-M   'P 1'
#
loop_
_entity.id
_entity.type
_entity.pdbx_description
1 polymer ?
#
loop_
_entity_poly.entity_id
_entity_poly.type
_entity_poly.pdbx_seq_one_letter_code
_entity_poly.pdbx_strand_id
1 'polypeptide(L)'
;MSISEPAGGRGTFFGDPISIDERTTMIPVSRSGFRGRPVAIGAYTVTDGATTWTPAVDGGRVALIGVITGLVAAALGSAAVLRQPPWPRMTIEQGRRPGH
;
A
#
# COMPACT_ATOMS: atom_id res chain seq x y z
N MET A 1 21.07 -11.89 -26.33
CA MET A 1 20.21 -11.28 -25.29
C MET A 1 21.04 -11.22 -24.01
N SER A 2 21.76 -10.12 -23.81
CA SER A 2 22.69 -9.98 -22.68
C SER A 2 21.89 -9.63 -21.44
N ILE A 3 22.03 -10.40 -20.36
CA ILE A 3 21.35 -10.11 -19.10
C ILE A 3 22.28 -9.20 -18.29
N SER A 4 21.84 -7.97 -18.04
CA SER A 4 22.59 -7.00 -17.25
C SER A 4 22.77 -7.54 -15.82
N GLU A 5 24.01 -7.67 -15.37
CA GLU A 5 24.31 -8.11 -14.00
C GLU A 5 23.72 -7.15 -12.95
N PRO A 6 23.29 -7.65 -11.78
CA PRO A 6 22.62 -6.85 -10.76
C PRO A 6 23.60 -5.86 -10.10
N ALA A 7 23.63 -4.63 -10.60
CA ALA A 7 24.30 -3.51 -9.94
C ALA A 7 23.44 -3.02 -8.77
N GLY A 8 23.58 -3.65 -7.59
CA GLY A 8 22.96 -3.18 -6.35
C GLY A 8 22.09 -4.22 -5.67
N GLY A 9 22.53 -4.64 -4.47
CA GLY A 9 21.76 -5.37 -3.45
C GLY A 9 20.75 -6.41 -3.95
N ARG A 10 21.15 -7.69 -4.00
CA ARG A 10 20.31 -8.90 -4.15
C ARG A 10 18.93 -8.65 -4.78
N GLY A 11 18.93 -8.44 -6.10
CA GLY A 11 17.72 -8.51 -6.92
C GLY A 11 17.12 -7.19 -7.39
N THR A 12 17.91 -6.12 -7.50
CA THR A 12 17.53 -4.94 -8.30
C THR A 12 18.22 -5.01 -9.66
N PHE A 13 17.50 -4.67 -10.72
CA PHE A 13 17.97 -4.74 -12.11
C PHE A 13 17.68 -3.42 -12.81
N PHE A 14 18.69 -2.87 -13.46
CA PHE A 14 18.53 -1.77 -14.40
C PHE A 14 18.33 -2.35 -15.79
N GLY A 15 17.24 -1.96 -16.45
CA GLY A 15 17.03 -2.32 -17.84
C GLY A 15 17.84 -1.40 -18.77
N ASP A 16 17.82 -1.73 -20.07
CA ASP A 16 18.52 -0.95 -21.07
C ASP A 16 17.98 0.49 -21.10
N PRO A 17 18.87 1.50 -21.14
CA PRO A 17 18.46 2.89 -21.26
C PRO A 17 17.66 3.10 -22.55
N ILE A 18 16.54 3.80 -22.43
CA ILE A 18 15.66 4.17 -23.53
C ILE A 18 15.80 5.68 -23.73
N SER A 19 16.42 6.08 -24.84
CA SER A 19 16.45 7.49 -25.24
C SER A 19 15.06 7.90 -25.74
N ILE A 20 14.42 8.83 -25.04
CA ILE A 20 13.13 9.40 -25.46
C ILE A 20 13.38 10.54 -26.46
N ASP A 21 14.37 11.37 -26.17
CA ASP A 21 14.86 12.46 -27.04
C ASP A 21 16.38 12.66 -26.83
N GLU A 22 16.98 13.63 -27.52
CA GLU A 22 18.44 13.89 -27.46
C GLU A 22 18.97 14.26 -26.08
N ARG A 23 18.10 14.77 -25.20
CA ARG A 23 18.44 15.28 -23.86
C ARG A 23 17.81 14.45 -22.75
N THR A 24 16.89 13.55 -23.08
CA THR A 24 16.10 12.74 -22.16
C THR A 24 16.38 11.26 -22.33
N THR A 25 16.96 10.65 -21.29
CA THR A 25 17.19 9.21 -21.20
C THR A 25 16.40 8.63 -20.04
N MET A 26 15.58 7.62 -20.32
CA MET A 26 14.86 6.84 -19.32
C MET A 26 15.64 5.57 -18.99
N ILE A 27 15.91 5.33 -17.72
CA ILE A 27 16.54 4.11 -17.21
C ILE A 27 15.49 3.35 -16.40
N PRO A 28 14.88 2.29 -16.97
CA PRO A 28 13.88 1.50 -16.27
C PRO A 28 14.54 0.69 -15.14
N VAL A 29 13.88 0.63 -13.99
CA VAL A 29 14.36 -0.12 -12.83
C VAL A 29 13.33 -1.15 -12.42
N SER A 30 13.79 -2.38 -12.27
CA SER A 30 12.99 -3.51 -11.83
C SER A 30 13.65 -4.20 -10.65
N ARG A 31 12.86 -5.01 -9.94
CA ARG A 31 13.38 -5.89 -8.90
C ARG A 31 12.88 -7.31 -9.10
N SER A 32 13.53 -8.26 -8.46
CA SER A 32 13.01 -9.59 -8.26
C SER A 32 11.81 -9.52 -7.32
N GLY A 33 10.63 -9.83 -7.85
CA GLY A 33 9.39 -9.97 -7.10
C GLY A 33 9.19 -11.39 -6.57
N PHE A 34 7.97 -11.64 -6.11
CA PHE A 34 7.58 -12.95 -5.60
C PHE A 34 7.72 -14.03 -6.69
N ARG A 35 8.32 -15.18 -6.34
CA ARG A 35 8.68 -16.27 -7.27
C ARG A 35 9.66 -15.90 -8.39
N GLY A 36 10.52 -14.90 -8.16
CA GLY A 36 11.57 -14.53 -9.12
C GLY A 36 11.06 -13.80 -10.37
N ARG A 37 9.78 -13.39 -10.40
CA ARG A 37 9.23 -12.61 -11.51
C ARG A 37 9.78 -11.18 -11.43
N PRO A 38 10.26 -10.59 -12.55
CA PRO A 38 10.65 -9.19 -12.56
C PRO A 38 9.42 -8.31 -12.32
N VAL A 39 9.55 -7.35 -11.40
CA VAL A 39 8.52 -6.36 -11.08
C VAL A 39 9.11 -4.98 -11.28
N ALA A 40 8.46 -4.16 -12.11
CA ALA A 40 8.85 -2.77 -12.30
C ALA A 40 8.68 -2.01 -10.98
N ILE A 41 9.73 -1.29 -10.56
CA ILE A 41 9.69 -0.44 -9.36
C ILE A 41 9.64 1.05 -9.70
N GLY A 42 10.10 1.41 -10.90
CA GLY A 42 10.08 2.77 -11.38
C GLY A 42 11.06 2.97 -12.53
N ALA A 43 11.32 4.21 -12.86
CA ALA A 43 12.34 4.60 -13.81
C ALA A 43 13.02 5.88 -13.36
N TYR A 44 14.31 5.98 -13.64
CA TYR A 44 15.01 7.27 -13.61
C TYR A 44 14.85 7.94 -14.97
N THR A 45 14.51 9.21 -14.99
CA THR A 45 14.53 10.04 -16.20
C THR A 45 15.62 11.07 -16.01
N VAL A 46 16.63 11.05 -16.89
CA VAL A 46 17.70 12.05 -16.93
C VAL A 46 17.39 12.99 -18.07
N THR A 47 17.10 14.26 -17.77
CA THR A 47 16.81 15.31 -18.76
C THR A 47 17.77 16.48 -18.53
N ASP A 48 18.54 16.86 -19.55
CA ASP A 48 19.50 17.99 -19.48
C ASP A 48 20.45 17.91 -18.25
N GLY A 49 20.85 16.70 -17.85
CA GLY A 49 21.72 16.47 -16.69
C GLY A 49 21.01 16.46 -15.33
N ALA A 50 19.70 16.72 -15.28
CA ALA A 50 18.88 16.57 -14.08
C ALA A 50 18.23 15.19 -14.02
N THR A 51 18.30 14.53 -12.86
CA THR A 51 17.73 13.19 -12.66
C THR A 51 16.43 13.27 -11.86
N THR A 52 15.36 12.70 -12.41
CA THR A 52 14.05 12.54 -11.75
C THR A 52 13.73 11.06 -11.55
N TRP A 53 13.20 10.71 -10.38
CA TRP A 53 12.72 9.36 -10.09
C TRP A 53 11.19 9.29 -10.24
N THR A 54 10.72 8.36 -11.07
CA THR A 54 9.29 8.10 -11.26
C THR A 54 8.96 6.70 -10.73
N PRO A 55 8.27 6.56 -9.59
CA PRO A 55 7.92 5.26 -9.03
C PRO A 55 6.79 4.58 -9.82
N ALA A 56 6.88 3.27 -10.01
CA ALA A 56 5.82 2.45 -10.61
C ALA A 56 4.77 2.00 -9.58
N VAL A 57 4.24 2.96 -8.80
CA VAL A 57 3.25 2.70 -7.73
C VAL A 57 1.85 3.05 -8.23
N ASP A 58 0.92 2.10 -8.12
CA ASP A 58 -0.50 2.34 -8.38
C ASP A 58 -1.16 2.97 -7.13
N GLY A 59 -1.24 4.29 -7.13
CA GLY A 59 -1.86 5.05 -6.03
C GLY A 59 -3.34 4.71 -5.82
N GLY A 60 -4.07 4.33 -6.87
CA GLY A 60 -5.47 3.93 -6.79
C GLY A 60 -5.64 2.62 -6.00
N ARG A 61 -4.77 1.64 -6.25
CA ARG A 61 -4.75 0.40 -5.45
C ARG A 61 -4.42 0.64 -3.99
N VAL A 62 -3.43 1.50 -3.70
CA VAL A 62 -3.07 1.84 -2.31
C VAL A 62 -4.24 2.50 -1.60
N ALA A 63 -4.89 3.47 -2.25
CA ALA A 63 -6.08 4.13 -1.70
C ALA A 63 -7.22 3.13 -1.44
N LEU A 64 -7.49 2.25 -2.40
CA LEU A 64 -8.54 1.22 -2.28
C LEU A 64 -8.30 0.29 -1.10
N ILE A 65 -7.06 -0.17 -0.89
CA ILE A 65 -6.70 -1.00 0.27
C ILE A 65 -7.01 -0.24 1.56
N GLY A 66 -6.59 1.02 1.65
CA GLY A 66 -6.87 1.85 2.82
C GLY A 66 -8.37 2.01 3.10
N VAL A 67 -9.16 2.27 2.07
CA VAL A 67 -10.63 2.41 2.18
C VAL A 67 -11.27 1.11 2.65
N ILE A 68 -10.91 -0.03 2.05
CA ILE A 68 -11.48 -1.34 2.44
C ILE A 68 -11.11 -1.68 3.88
N THR A 69 -9.84 -1.51 4.27
CA THR A 69 -9.40 -1.78 5.64
C THR A 69 -10.15 -0.89 6.64
N GLY A 70 -10.30 0.40 6.35
CA GLY A 70 -11.06 1.33 7.19
C GLY A 70 -12.54 0.95 7.29
N LEU A 71 -13.17 0.59 6.18
CA LEU A 71 -14.57 0.15 6.15
C LEU A 71 -14.80 -1.13 6.97
N VAL A 72 -13.90 -2.11 6.84
CA VAL A 72 -13.95 -3.35 7.63
C VAL A 72 -13.79 -3.06 9.11
N ALA A 73 -12.82 -2.21 9.48
CA ALA A 73 -12.62 -1.82 10.88
C ALA A 73 -13.85 -1.10 11.46
N ALA A 74 -14.45 -0.19 10.70
CA ALA A 74 -15.66 0.53 11.10
C ALA A 74 -16.88 -0.41 11.24
N ALA A 75 -17.04 -1.36 10.32
CA ALA A 75 -18.10 -2.37 10.38
C ALA A 75 -17.94 -3.26 11.62
N LEU A 76 -16.73 -3.74 11.90
CA LEU A 76 -16.44 -4.55 13.09
C LEU A 76 -16.63 -3.76 14.38
N GLY A 77 -16.19 -2.50 14.44
CA GLY A 77 -16.44 -1.63 15.58
C GLY A 77 -17.93 -1.41 15.84
N SER A 78 -18.70 -1.15 14.78
CA SER A 78 -20.16 -1.01 14.86
C SER A 78 -20.82 -2.30 15.33
N ALA A 79 -20.40 -3.45 14.77
CA ALA A 79 -20.90 -4.76 15.18
C ALA A 79 -20.56 -5.08 16.64
N ALA A 80 -19.38 -4.68 17.12
CA ALA A 80 -18.99 -4.84 18.52
C ALA A 80 -19.88 -4.02 19.45
N VAL A 81 -20.18 -2.76 19.09
CA VAL A 81 -21.12 -1.91 19.83
C VAL A 81 -22.53 -2.51 19.84
N LEU A 82 -22.98 -3.11 18.73
CA LEU A 82 -24.28 -3.78 18.68
C LEU A 82 -24.32 -5.08 19.51
N ARG A 83 -23.25 -5.88 19.48
CA ARG A 83 -23.18 -7.17 20.18
C ARG A 83 -23.00 -7.02 21.68
N GLN A 84 -22.14 -6.10 22.09
CA GLN A 84 -21.84 -5.85 23.49
C GLN A 84 -21.91 -4.35 23.72
N PRO A 85 -23.14 -3.83 23.80
CA PRO A 85 -23.35 -2.42 24.05
C PRO A 85 -22.52 -1.97 25.25
N PRO A 86 -21.76 -0.87 25.11
CA PRO A 86 -20.82 -0.43 26.14
C PRO A 86 -21.52 0.14 27.38
N TRP A 87 -22.85 0.33 27.33
CA TRP A 87 -23.58 0.81 28.48
C TRP A 87 -23.77 -0.28 29.53
N PRO A 88 -23.67 0.08 30.83
CA PRO A 88 -23.90 -0.86 31.93
C PRO A 88 -25.24 -1.58 31.76
N ARG A 89 -25.26 -2.89 32.02
CA ARG A 89 -26.52 -3.65 32.07
C ARG A 89 -27.47 -2.95 33.03
N MET A 90 -28.57 -2.42 32.49
CA MET A 90 -29.63 -1.80 33.27
C MET A 90 -30.39 -2.92 33.98
N THR A 91 -29.87 -3.36 35.13
CA THR A 91 -30.65 -4.17 36.07
C THR A 91 -31.61 -3.21 36.75
N ILE A 92 -32.87 -3.19 36.30
CA ILE A 92 -33.94 -2.49 37.00
C ILE A 92 -34.16 -3.27 38.29
N GLU A 93 -33.46 -2.90 39.37
CA GLU A 93 -33.82 -3.25 40.74
C GLU A 93 -35.17 -2.57 40.99
N GLN A 94 -36.24 -3.32 40.76
CA GLN A 94 -37.59 -2.88 41.05
C GLN A 94 -37.67 -2.76 42.57
N GLY A 95 -37.41 -1.55 43.06
CA GLY A 95 -37.33 -1.24 44.49
C GLY A 95 -38.46 -1.92 45.24
N ARG A 96 -38.07 -2.90 46.05
CA ARG A 96 -38.93 -3.57 47.01
C ARG A 96 -39.61 -2.48 47.84
N ARG A 97 -40.90 -2.21 47.55
CA ARG A 97 -41.73 -1.37 48.40
C ARG A 97 -41.79 -2.01 49.79
N PRO A 98 -41.33 -1.35 50.86
CA PRO A 98 -41.56 -1.83 52.21
C PRO A 98 -43.07 -1.75 52.47
N GLY A 99 -43.66 -2.89 52.82
CA GLY A 99 -45.01 -2.93 53.34
C GLY A 99 -45.07 -2.21 54.69
N HIS A 100 -46.05 -1.33 54.81
CA HIS A 100 -46.64 -0.89 56.06
C HIS A 100 -48.14 -1.13 55.94
#